data_AF-A0A9W9YKI3-F1
#
_entry.id   AF-A0A9W9YKI3-F1
#
_cell.length_a   1.000
_cell.length_b   1.000
_cell.length_c   1.000
_cell.angle_alpha   90.00
_cell.angle_beta   90.00
_cell.angle_gamma   90.00
#
_symmetry.space_group_name_H-M   'P 1'
#
loop_
_entity.id
_entity.type
_entity.pdbx_description
1 polymer ?
#
loop_
_entity_poly.entity_id
_entity_poly.type
_entity_poly.pdbx_seq_one_letter_code
_entity_poly.pdbx_strand_id
1 'polypeptide(L)'
;MAGDASYEQKKDSEVPQSSKELIKEFCSYTTTHGLGRLVETKILFCRLTWAAFILGAFAMFIYQTHGLFIMYLSRPVSTVVKVKHKSQITFPAVTVCNQNTIKYSKIPDHYFDEIIAEIRQRLEDEKNEDQKDDVTTPTPEVPTNAATDYMTEVPTNAATDSMTENNDTDDYDPEEDLRIDYLFEDLLLSYLAIENYTTLHKMGHEYKDFVFDCNFRGIDCRYSVR
;
A
#
# COMPACT_ATOMS: atom_id res chain seq x y z
N MET A 1 -51.09 27.40 -62.06
CA MET A 1 -50.81 28.59 -62.89
C MET A 1 -50.04 29.54 -62.00
N ALA A 2 -48.75 29.32 -61.75
CA ALA A 2 -47.61 29.62 -62.63
C ALA A 2 -47.67 31.09 -63.10
N GLY A 3 -47.00 31.96 -62.36
CA GLY A 3 -46.71 33.35 -62.71
C GLY A 3 -45.25 33.59 -62.39
N ASP A 4 -44.42 33.57 -63.44
CA ASP A 4 -42.98 33.77 -63.37
C ASP A 4 -42.66 35.23 -63.05
N ALA A 5 -41.97 35.46 -61.93
CA ALA A 5 -41.29 36.71 -61.66
C ALA A 5 -39.81 36.50 -62.03
N SER A 6 -39.44 36.96 -63.22
CA SER A 6 -38.07 37.03 -63.72
C SER A 6 -37.21 37.91 -62.80
N TYR A 7 -36.29 37.28 -62.08
CA TYR A 7 -35.17 37.93 -61.42
C TYR A 7 -34.12 38.26 -62.48
N GLU A 8 -33.90 39.56 -62.75
CA GLU A 8 -32.77 40.01 -63.56
C GLU A 8 -31.46 39.70 -62.83
N GLN A 9 -30.71 38.74 -63.36
CA GLN A 9 -29.34 38.47 -62.97
C GLN A 9 -28.46 39.60 -63.50
N LYS A 10 -28.09 40.55 -62.62
CA LYS A 10 -27.12 41.59 -62.93
C LYS A 10 -25.74 40.93 -63.09
N LYS A 11 -25.28 40.87 -64.34
CA LYS A 11 -23.97 40.35 -64.74
C LYS A 11 -22.91 41.39 -64.39
N ASP A 12 -22.24 41.21 -63.25
CA ASP A 12 -21.06 42.02 -62.92
C ASP A 12 -19.90 41.60 -63.82
N SER A 13 -19.46 42.55 -64.64
CA SER A 13 -18.30 42.44 -65.52
C SER A 13 -17.03 42.24 -64.67
N GLU A 14 -16.30 41.15 -64.88
CA GLU A 14 -15.00 40.89 -64.24
C GLU A 14 -13.97 41.94 -64.67
N VAL A 15 -13.84 43.00 -63.88
CA VAL A 15 -12.63 43.84 -63.85
C VAL A 15 -11.58 43.05 -63.06
N PRO A 16 -10.30 42.96 -63.50
CA PRO A 16 -9.26 42.34 -62.69
C PRO A 16 -9.08 43.16 -61.41
N GLN A 17 -9.75 42.74 -60.33
CA GLN A 17 -9.62 43.39 -59.04
C GLN A 17 -8.17 43.27 -58.59
N SER A 18 -7.59 44.41 -58.22
CA SER A 18 -6.25 44.43 -57.67
C SER A 18 -6.23 43.61 -56.38
N SER A 19 -5.17 42.83 -56.09
CA SER A 19 -5.08 42.05 -54.85
C SER A 19 -5.29 42.89 -53.58
N LYS A 20 -5.04 44.20 -53.66
CA LYS A 20 -5.31 45.17 -52.60
C LYS A 20 -6.81 45.41 -52.36
N GLU A 21 -7.62 45.40 -53.40
CA GLU A 21 -9.08 45.55 -53.33
C GLU A 21 -9.71 44.31 -52.73
N LEU A 22 -9.26 43.12 -53.16
CA LEU A 22 -9.68 41.83 -52.59
C LEU A 22 -9.37 41.72 -51.08
N ILE A 23 -8.15 42.08 -50.68
CA ILE A 23 -7.76 42.08 -49.26
C ILE A 23 -8.61 43.10 -48.47
N LYS A 24 -8.91 44.25 -49.07
CA LYS A 24 -9.71 45.29 -48.39
C LYS A 24 -11.16 44.87 -48.21
N GLU A 25 -11.76 44.27 -49.23
CA GLU A 25 -13.12 43.73 -49.16
C GLU A 25 -13.20 42.59 -48.13
N PHE A 26 -12.25 41.66 -48.16
CA PHE A 26 -12.15 40.59 -47.18
C PHE A 26 -12.00 41.10 -45.75
N CYS A 27 -11.09 42.06 -45.51
CA CYS A 27 -10.89 42.66 -44.20
C CYS A 27 -12.09 43.49 -43.71
N SER A 28 -12.95 43.96 -44.63
CA SER A 28 -14.18 44.68 -44.28
C SER A 28 -15.34 43.76 -43.89
N TYR A 29 -15.38 42.54 -44.43
CA TYR A 29 -16.44 41.56 -44.17
C TYR A 29 -16.05 40.50 -43.13
N THR A 30 -14.76 40.31 -42.86
CA THR A 30 -14.28 39.37 -41.83
C THR A 30 -14.74 39.79 -40.42
N THR A 31 -15.08 38.81 -39.59
CA THR A 31 -15.46 39.01 -38.18
C THR A 31 -14.26 39.32 -37.27
N THR A 32 -13.06 39.42 -37.83
CA THR A 32 -11.84 39.73 -37.07
C THR A 32 -11.82 41.21 -36.70
N HIS A 33 -12.19 41.52 -35.45
CA HIS A 33 -12.43 42.88 -34.92
C HIS A 33 -11.33 43.94 -35.17
N GLY A 34 -10.06 43.54 -35.39
CA GLY A 34 -8.96 44.47 -35.67
C GLY A 34 -8.67 44.74 -37.16
N LEU A 35 -9.00 43.81 -38.05
CA LEU A 35 -8.58 43.86 -39.45
C LEU A 35 -9.28 44.98 -40.24
N GLY A 36 -10.57 45.22 -39.98
CA GLY A 36 -11.31 46.33 -40.61
C GLY A 36 -10.70 47.70 -40.30
N ARG A 37 -10.33 47.93 -39.03
CA ARG A 37 -9.70 49.19 -38.60
C ARG A 37 -8.30 49.38 -39.19
N LEU A 38 -7.53 48.31 -39.31
CA LEU A 38 -6.21 48.34 -39.93
C LEU A 38 -6.26 48.78 -41.41
N VAL A 39 -7.30 48.37 -42.14
CA VAL A 39 -7.45 48.68 -43.57
C VAL A 39 -8.15 50.01 -43.84
N GLU A 40 -9.07 50.43 -42.96
CA GLU A 40 -9.80 51.70 -43.10
C GLU A 40 -8.92 52.93 -42.80
N THR A 41 -7.89 52.76 -41.96
CA THR A 41 -7.05 53.86 -41.49
C THR A 41 -6.08 54.37 -42.56
N LYS A 42 -6.14 55.68 -42.87
CA LYS A 42 -5.29 56.35 -43.86
C LYS A 42 -3.95 56.86 -43.30
N ILE A 43 -3.89 57.11 -41.98
CA ILE A 43 -2.70 57.65 -41.30
C ILE A 43 -1.76 56.50 -40.93
N LEU A 44 -0.50 56.58 -41.36
CA LEU A 44 0.51 55.54 -41.14
C LEU A 44 0.70 55.20 -39.67
N PHE A 45 0.80 56.21 -38.79
CA PHE A 45 0.97 55.99 -37.36
C PHE A 45 -0.17 55.19 -36.75
N CYS A 46 -1.41 55.61 -36.98
CA CYS A 46 -2.59 54.89 -36.49
C CYS A 46 -2.67 53.46 -37.07
N ARG A 47 -2.24 53.26 -38.32
CA ARG A 47 -2.17 51.93 -38.93
C ARG A 47 -1.15 51.02 -38.24
N LEU A 48 0.02 51.56 -37.88
CA LEU A 48 1.02 50.83 -37.10
C LEU A 48 0.53 50.50 -35.69
N THR A 49 -0.20 51.42 -35.03
CA THR A 49 -0.80 51.16 -33.73
C THR A 49 -1.82 50.01 -33.79
N TRP A 50 -2.72 50.01 -34.78
CA TRP A 50 -3.67 48.91 -34.97
C TRP A 50 -2.96 47.59 -35.29
N ALA A 51 -1.91 47.62 -36.12
CA ALA A 51 -1.10 46.43 -36.41
C ALA A 51 -0.43 45.89 -35.15
N ALA A 52 0.12 46.75 -34.29
CA ALA A 52 0.74 46.37 -33.04
C ALA A 52 -0.28 45.72 -32.07
N PHE A 53 -1.50 46.26 -31.97
CA PHE A 53 -2.55 45.65 -31.15
C PHE A 53 -2.98 44.29 -31.67
N ILE A 54 -3.14 44.14 -32.99
CA ILE A 54 -3.48 42.84 -33.59
C ILE A 54 -2.39 41.82 -33.34
N LEU A 55 -1.13 42.20 -33.54
CA LEU A 55 0.03 41.33 -33.32
C LEU A 55 0.16 40.96 -31.84
N GLY A 56 -0.03 41.91 -30.93
CA GLY A 56 -0.03 41.67 -29.49
C GLY A 56 -1.15 40.73 -29.05
N ALA A 57 -2.37 40.94 -29.55
CA ALA A 57 -3.50 40.06 -29.26
C ALA A 57 -3.27 38.64 -29.80
N PHE A 58 -2.71 38.51 -31.00
CA PHE A 58 -2.39 37.22 -31.61
C PHE A 58 -1.27 36.48 -30.85
N ALA A 59 -0.22 37.19 -30.43
CA ALA A 59 0.85 36.63 -29.61
C ALA A 59 0.33 36.14 -28.25
N MET A 60 -0.51 36.94 -27.57
CA MET A 60 -1.16 36.54 -26.33
C MET A 60 -2.08 35.33 -26.52
N PHE A 61 -2.84 35.30 -27.62
CA PHE A 61 -3.68 34.16 -27.97
C PHE A 61 -2.87 32.86 -28.12
N ILE A 62 -1.75 32.90 -28.86
CA ILE A 62 -0.86 31.74 -29.01
C ILE A 62 -0.29 31.32 -27.65
N TYR A 63 0.22 32.27 -26.86
CA TYR A 63 0.80 32.00 -25.55
C TYR A 63 -0.20 31.29 -24.61
N GLN A 64 -1.42 31.82 -24.52
CA GLN A 64 -2.49 31.23 -23.70
C GLN A 64 -2.91 29.85 -24.22
N THR A 65 -3.08 29.71 -25.54
CA THR A 65 -3.48 28.43 -26.15
C THR A 65 -2.43 27.36 -25.94
N HIS A 66 -1.13 27.70 -26.07
CA HIS A 66 -0.03 26.80 -25.81
C HIS A 66 -0.01 26.32 -24.35
N GLY A 67 -0.19 27.24 -23.40
CA GLY A 67 -0.30 26.90 -21.97
C GLY A 67 -1.47 25.96 -21.68
N LEU A 68 -2.64 26.25 -22.25
CA LEU A 68 -3.83 25.40 -22.12
C LEU A 68 -3.62 24.03 -22.76
N PHE A 69 -2.92 23.96 -23.89
CA PHE A 69 -2.61 22.72 -24.58
C PHE A 69 -1.67 21.82 -23.77
N ILE A 70 -0.64 22.40 -23.15
CA ILE A 70 0.24 21.66 -22.21
C ILE A 70 -0.57 21.15 -21.01
N MET A 71 -1.41 21.99 -20.41
CA MET A 71 -2.27 21.58 -19.29
C MET A 71 -3.26 20.48 -19.66
N TYR A 72 -3.76 20.48 -20.90
CA TYR A 72 -4.59 19.41 -21.40
C TYR A 72 -3.80 18.10 -21.58
N LEU A 73 -2.60 18.18 -22.15
CA LEU A 73 -1.73 17.01 -22.38
C LEU A 73 -1.13 16.43 -21.10
N SER A 74 -0.97 17.22 -20.04
CA SER A 74 -0.51 16.74 -18.73
C SER A 74 -1.55 15.90 -18.00
N ARG A 75 -2.78 15.80 -18.53
CA ARG A 75 -3.90 14.99 -18.01
C ARG A 75 -4.07 15.12 -16.50
N PRO A 76 -4.20 16.35 -15.95
CA PRO A 76 -4.38 16.53 -14.54
C PRO A 76 -5.72 15.92 -14.12
N VAL A 77 -5.70 15.06 -13.11
CA VAL A 77 -6.90 14.45 -12.52
C VAL A 77 -7.22 15.13 -11.20
N SER A 78 -8.48 15.49 -11.00
CA SER A 78 -8.98 16.02 -9.73
C SER A 78 -9.95 15.01 -9.12
N THR A 79 -9.68 14.59 -7.88
CA THR A 79 -10.51 13.65 -7.15
C THR A 79 -11.44 14.39 -6.19
N VAL A 80 -12.74 14.08 -6.25
CA VAL A 80 -13.75 14.65 -5.35
C VAL A 80 -14.32 13.54 -4.47
N VAL A 81 -14.01 13.59 -3.18
CA VAL A 81 -14.50 12.62 -2.19
C VAL A 81 -15.87 13.07 -1.68
N LYS A 82 -16.87 12.17 -1.74
CA LYS A 82 -18.22 12.42 -1.20
C LYS A 82 -18.66 11.23 -0.37
N VAL A 83 -19.14 11.49 0.85
CA VAL A 83 -19.73 10.47 1.72
C VAL A 83 -21.20 10.28 1.32
N LYS A 84 -21.59 9.05 0.99
CA LYS A 84 -22.98 8.69 0.68
C LYS A 84 -23.46 7.65 1.69
N HIS A 85 -24.59 7.93 2.34
CA HIS A 85 -25.25 6.98 3.23
C HIS A 85 -26.17 6.10 2.40
N LYS A 86 -25.98 4.78 2.46
CA LYS A 86 -26.86 3.80 1.81
C LYS A 86 -27.68 3.06 2.86
N SER A 87 -28.96 2.89 2.59
CA SER A 87 -29.86 2.11 3.44
C SER A 87 -29.55 0.63 3.44
N GLN A 88 -28.88 0.09 2.42
CA GLN A 88 -28.40 -1.29 2.33
C GLN A 88 -26.96 -1.29 1.82
N ILE A 89 -26.08 -2.01 2.53
CA ILE A 89 -24.68 -2.21 2.17
C ILE A 89 -24.39 -3.71 2.28
N THR A 90 -23.56 -4.22 1.39
CA THR A 90 -23.15 -5.63 1.42
C THR A 90 -22.22 -5.84 2.61
N PHE A 91 -22.43 -6.93 3.35
CA PHE A 91 -21.49 -7.35 4.39
C PHE A 91 -20.13 -7.63 3.75
N PRO A 92 -19.02 -7.04 4.25
CA PRO A 92 -17.71 -7.25 3.66
C PRO A 92 -17.19 -8.67 3.92
N ALA A 93 -16.21 -9.10 3.14
CA ALA A 93 -15.42 -10.26 3.50
C ALA A 93 -14.58 -9.92 4.75
N VAL A 94 -14.82 -10.63 5.84
CA VAL A 94 -14.06 -10.50 7.09
C VAL A 94 -13.21 -11.76 7.24
N THR A 95 -11.89 -11.58 7.26
CA THR A 95 -10.94 -12.66 7.53
C THR A 95 -10.48 -12.54 8.97
N VAL A 96 -10.71 -13.58 9.77
CA VAL A 96 -10.22 -13.70 11.14
C VAL A 96 -9.10 -14.74 11.15
N CYS A 97 -7.96 -14.37 11.72
CA CYS A 97 -6.83 -15.26 11.92
C CYS A 97 -6.43 -15.23 13.39
N ASN A 98 -6.14 -16.40 13.95
CA ASN A 98 -5.55 -16.50 15.27
C ASN A 98 -4.03 -16.40 15.15
N GLN A 99 -3.40 -15.67 16.07
CA GLN A 99 -1.95 -15.62 16.17
C GLN A 99 -1.37 -16.97 16.59
N ASN A 100 -2.14 -17.78 17.31
CA ASN A 100 -1.79 -19.18 17.49
C ASN A 100 -2.10 -19.97 16.21
N THR A 101 -1.07 -20.39 15.49
CA THR A 101 -1.17 -21.05 14.19
C THR A 101 -1.78 -22.45 14.25
N ILE A 102 -1.54 -23.18 15.35
CA ILE A 102 -1.92 -24.60 15.49
C ILE A 102 -2.57 -24.86 16.85
N LYS A 103 -3.45 -25.86 16.93
CA LYS A 103 -3.99 -26.31 18.20
C LYS A 103 -3.03 -27.30 18.84
N TYR A 104 -2.63 -27.04 20.07
CA TYR A 104 -1.82 -27.98 20.85
C TYR A 104 -2.41 -29.40 20.85
N SER A 105 -3.72 -29.53 21.05
CA SER A 105 -4.44 -30.82 21.03
C SER A 105 -4.44 -31.56 19.68
N LYS A 106 -3.92 -30.96 18.62
CA LYS A 106 -3.84 -31.53 17.27
C LYS A 106 -2.41 -31.84 16.84
N ILE A 107 -1.43 -31.46 17.65
CA ILE A 107 -0.03 -31.84 17.44
C ILE A 107 0.11 -33.30 17.88
N PRO A 108 0.61 -34.20 17.03
CA PRO A 108 0.86 -35.59 17.43
C PRO A 108 1.96 -35.71 18.47
N ASP A 109 1.82 -36.63 19.43
CA ASP A 109 2.79 -36.81 20.53
C ASP A 109 4.22 -37.08 20.03
N HIS A 110 4.37 -37.84 18.95
CA HIS A 110 5.68 -38.17 18.37
C HIS A 110 6.49 -36.94 17.92
N TYR A 111 5.85 -35.82 17.59
CA TYR A 111 6.57 -34.59 17.27
C TYR A 111 7.29 -34.04 18.51
N PHE A 112 6.64 -34.08 19.68
CA PHE A 112 7.26 -33.62 20.92
C PHE A 112 8.46 -34.50 21.28
N ASP A 113 8.31 -35.82 21.19
CA ASP A 113 9.40 -36.75 21.49
C ASP A 113 10.63 -36.53 20.59
N GLU A 114 10.40 -36.36 19.28
CA GLU A 114 11.48 -36.11 18.32
C GLU A 114 12.15 -34.74 18.52
N ILE A 115 11.36 -33.68 18.72
CA ILE A 115 11.87 -32.32 18.94
C ILE A 115 12.67 -32.26 20.25
N ILE A 116 12.17 -32.84 21.34
CA ILE A 116 12.86 -32.84 22.63
C ILE A 116 14.19 -33.62 22.53
N ALA A 117 14.22 -34.73 21.79
CA ALA A 117 15.45 -35.49 21.56
C ALA A 117 16.48 -34.66 20.77
N GLU A 118 16.05 -33.96 19.72
CA GLU A 118 16.90 -33.09 18.91
C GLU A 118 17.44 -31.89 19.72
N ILE A 119 16.60 -31.23 20.53
CA ILE A 119 17.02 -30.13 21.41
C ILE A 119 18.09 -30.62 22.39
N ARG A 120 17.87 -31.77 23.03
CA ARG A 120 18.84 -32.34 23.96
C ARG A 120 20.19 -32.56 23.27
N GLN A 121 20.17 -33.11 22.06
CA GLN A 121 21.39 -33.33 21.30
C GLN A 121 22.12 -32.01 20.98
N ARG A 122 21.40 -30.97 20.54
CA ARG A 122 22.03 -29.66 20.25
C ARG A 122 22.67 -29.02 21.48
N LEU A 123 22.00 -29.10 22.62
CA LEU A 123 22.55 -28.60 23.89
C LEU A 123 23.79 -29.40 24.32
N GLU A 124 23.81 -30.72 24.08
CA GLU A 124 24.99 -31.57 24.33
C GLU A 124 26.15 -31.24 23.38
N ASP A 125 25.88 -31.04 22.08
CA ASP A 125 26.88 -30.71 21.07
C ASP A 125 27.54 -29.34 21.36
N GLU A 126 26.77 -28.34 21.77
CA GLU A 126 27.30 -27.02 22.17
C GLU A 126 28.19 -27.13 23.42
N LYS A 127 27.76 -27.87 24.44
CA LYS A 127 28.58 -28.12 25.64
C LYS A 127 29.90 -28.82 25.30
N ASN A 128 29.90 -29.69 24.28
CA ASN A 128 31.11 -30.36 23.80
C ASN A 128 32.02 -29.47 22.94
N GLU A 129 31.49 -28.45 22.26
CA GLU A 129 32.28 -27.46 21.52
C GLU A 129 32.97 -26.46 22.46
N ASP A 130 32.31 -26.00 23.51
CA ASP A 130 32.91 -25.14 24.54
C ASP A 130 34.08 -25.83 25.29
N GLN A 131 34.08 -27.16 25.35
CA GLN A 131 35.15 -27.98 25.94
C GLN A 131 36.39 -28.12 25.03
N LYS A 132 36.32 -27.76 23.74
CA LYS A 132 37.40 -27.98 22.77
C LYS A 132 38.49 -26.89 22.78
N ASP A 133 38.22 -25.75 23.41
CA ASP A 133 39.16 -24.63 23.50
C ASP A 133 40.08 -24.67 24.73
N ASP A 134 39.93 -25.67 25.63
CA ASP A 134 40.81 -25.86 26.79
C ASP A 134 41.80 -27.04 26.62
N VAL A 135 42.79 -26.88 25.74
CA VAL A 135 44.03 -27.69 25.76
C VAL A 135 45.21 -26.79 26.13
N THR A 136 45.40 -26.62 27.45
CA THR A 136 46.65 -26.53 28.23
C THR A 136 47.87 -25.83 27.58
N THR A 137 48.19 -24.62 28.05
CA THR A 137 49.58 -24.12 28.21
C THR A 137 49.86 -23.99 29.72
N PRO A 138 51.01 -24.44 30.27
CA PRO A 138 51.17 -24.52 31.72
C PRO A 138 51.66 -23.22 32.37
N THR A 139 51.38 -23.13 33.68
CA THR A 139 52.01 -22.37 34.79
C THR A 139 51.50 -20.94 35.08
N PRO A 140 51.62 -20.41 36.33
CA PRO A 140 51.45 -20.95 37.69
C PRO A 140 50.36 -20.23 38.52
N GLU A 141 49.98 -20.85 39.64
CA GLU A 141 49.10 -20.40 40.73
C GLU A 141 49.46 -19.03 41.36
N VAL A 142 48.44 -18.18 41.62
CA VAL A 142 48.32 -17.26 42.79
C VAL A 142 46.82 -16.96 43.05
N PRO A 143 46.29 -17.02 44.29
CA PRO A 143 44.88 -16.79 44.60
C PRO A 143 44.59 -15.31 44.93
N THR A 144 43.31 -14.94 45.15
CA THR A 144 42.81 -14.07 46.27
C THR A 144 41.64 -13.11 45.88
N ASN A 145 40.43 -13.49 46.34
CA ASN A 145 39.39 -12.73 47.09
C ASN A 145 38.50 -11.61 46.49
N ALA A 146 37.27 -11.61 47.05
CA ALA A 146 36.35 -10.49 47.42
C ALA A 146 35.10 -10.32 46.51
N ALA A 147 33.90 -10.71 47.00
CA ALA A 147 32.86 -9.91 47.69
C ALA A 147 32.16 -8.90 46.75
N THR A 148 30.83 -8.77 46.63
CA THR A 148 29.79 -8.41 47.62
C THR A 148 28.42 -8.48 46.90
N ASP A 149 27.39 -9.17 47.41
CA ASP A 149 26.16 -8.68 48.09
C ASP A 149 25.29 -7.64 47.32
N TYR A 150 24.01 -7.96 47.07
CA TYR A 150 22.84 -7.05 47.19
C TYR A 150 21.52 -7.83 46.98
N MET A 151 20.68 -7.88 48.02
CA MET A 151 19.29 -8.43 48.00
C MET A 151 18.26 -7.40 47.49
N THR A 152 17.19 -7.86 46.85
CA THR A 152 15.87 -7.17 46.87
C THR A 152 14.74 -8.22 46.75
N GLU A 153 13.79 -8.15 47.69
CA GLU A 153 12.62 -9.02 47.85
C GLU A 153 11.38 -8.55 47.04
N VAL A 154 10.30 -9.38 47.05
CA VAL A 154 8.82 -9.09 46.99
C VAL A 154 8.08 -9.79 45.80
N PRO A 155 6.84 -10.36 45.95
CA PRO A 155 6.43 -11.55 46.70
C PRO A 155 5.65 -12.59 45.85
N THR A 156 5.53 -13.82 46.34
CA THR A 156 4.80 -14.95 45.73
C THR A 156 3.30 -14.96 46.07
N ASN A 157 2.44 -15.25 45.08
CA ASN A 157 1.06 -15.68 45.30
C ASN A 157 0.70 -16.88 44.40
N ALA A 158 0.08 -17.88 45.05
CA ALA A 158 -0.84 -18.88 44.53
C ALA A 158 -0.30 -20.25 44.03
N ALA A 159 -0.29 -21.17 45.01
CA ALA A 159 -0.99 -22.46 45.00
C ALA A 159 -0.48 -23.57 44.07
N THR A 160 0.36 -24.39 44.68
CA THR A 160 0.77 -25.76 44.39
C THR A 160 -0.40 -26.75 44.42
N ASP A 161 -0.42 -27.73 43.51
CA ASP A 161 -0.89 -29.08 43.83
C ASP A 161 0.16 -30.11 43.36
N SER A 162 0.37 -31.08 44.25
CA SER A 162 1.41 -32.11 44.36
C SER A 162 1.51 -33.05 43.13
N MET A 163 2.61 -33.74 42.78
CA MET A 163 3.61 -34.54 43.52
C MET A 163 4.85 -34.66 42.60
N THR A 164 6.12 -34.60 43.02
CA THR A 164 6.90 -35.56 43.85
C THR A 164 8.21 -34.89 44.25
N GLU A 165 8.61 -35.00 45.52
CA GLU A 165 9.93 -34.59 46.02
C GLU A 165 11.03 -35.48 45.41
N ASN A 166 11.82 -34.91 44.51
CA ASN A 166 13.26 -35.16 44.47
C ASN A 166 13.93 -33.82 44.77
N ASN A 167 14.75 -33.79 45.82
CA ASN A 167 15.56 -32.61 46.15
C ASN A 167 16.74 -32.51 45.18
N ASP A 168 16.46 -32.03 43.98
CA ASP A 168 17.43 -31.33 43.16
C ASP A 168 17.05 -29.86 43.29
N THR A 169 17.89 -29.05 43.94
CA THR A 169 17.83 -27.60 43.75
C THR A 169 18.25 -27.37 42.31
N ASP A 170 17.29 -27.44 41.39
CA ASP A 170 17.48 -27.08 39.99
C ASP A 170 18.01 -25.65 39.96
N ASP A 171 19.22 -25.50 39.44
CA ASP A 171 19.82 -24.21 39.10
C ASP A 171 18.94 -23.61 38.01
N TYR A 172 17.96 -22.79 38.42
CA TYR A 172 17.01 -22.16 37.49
C TYR A 172 17.75 -21.08 36.71
N ASP A 173 18.15 -21.41 35.48
CA ASP A 173 18.70 -20.46 34.51
C ASP A 173 17.61 -19.98 33.53
N PRO A 174 17.10 -18.75 33.68
CA PRO A 174 16.09 -18.20 32.78
C PRO A 174 16.56 -18.10 31.32
N GLU A 175 17.87 -18.01 31.08
CA GLU A 175 18.42 -17.89 29.72
C GLU A 175 18.40 -19.24 28.99
N GLU A 176 18.66 -20.35 29.70
CA GLU A 176 18.55 -21.71 29.17
C GLU A 176 17.09 -22.06 28.81
N ASP A 177 16.12 -21.72 29.67
CA ASP A 177 14.69 -21.93 29.40
C ASP A 177 14.21 -21.17 28.16
N LEU A 178 14.55 -19.88 28.05
CA LEU A 178 14.22 -19.06 26.88
C LEU A 178 14.80 -19.67 25.60
N ARG A 179 16.04 -20.17 25.68
CA ARG A 179 16.72 -20.80 24.54
C ARG A 179 16.01 -22.10 24.12
N ILE A 180 15.60 -22.92 25.08
CA ILE A 180 14.84 -24.16 24.81
C ILE A 180 13.51 -23.83 24.14
N ASP A 181 12.79 -22.82 24.61
CA ASP A 181 11.53 -22.37 24.01
C ASP A 181 11.71 -21.93 22.54
N TYR A 182 12.76 -21.15 22.24
CA TYR A 182 13.07 -20.74 20.87
C TYR A 182 13.41 -21.93 19.96
N LEU A 183 14.25 -22.85 20.44
CA LEU A 183 14.61 -24.05 19.68
C LEU A 183 13.40 -24.94 19.43
N PHE A 184 12.52 -25.08 20.42
CA PHE A 184 11.29 -25.83 20.31
C PHE A 184 10.37 -25.22 19.24
N GLU A 185 10.18 -23.89 19.25
CA GLU A 185 9.36 -23.21 18.25
C GLU A 185 9.92 -23.39 16.82
N ASP A 186 11.22 -23.18 16.63
CA ASP A 186 11.87 -23.31 15.31
C ASP A 186 11.78 -24.73 14.76
N LEU A 187 12.08 -25.73 15.60
CA LEU A 187 11.97 -27.13 15.22
C LEU A 187 10.52 -27.52 14.91
N LEU A 188 9.57 -27.11 15.76
CA LEU A 188 8.16 -27.39 15.52
C LEU A 188 7.68 -26.78 14.19
N LEU A 189 8.08 -25.54 13.89
CA LEU A 189 7.77 -24.90 12.61
C LEU A 189 8.41 -25.63 11.43
N SER A 190 9.64 -26.12 11.57
CA SER A 190 10.31 -26.91 10.53
C SER A 190 9.57 -28.21 10.19
N TYR A 191 9.09 -28.92 11.22
CA TYR A 191 8.29 -30.15 11.06
C TYR A 191 6.95 -29.86 10.38
N LEU A 192 6.26 -28.79 10.81
CA LEU A 192 4.99 -28.37 10.22
C LEU A 192 5.13 -27.90 8.77
N ALA A 193 6.29 -27.38 8.37
CA ALA A 193 6.54 -26.95 6.99
C ALA A 193 6.61 -28.11 5.99
N ILE A 194 6.90 -29.33 6.46
CA ILE A 194 6.96 -30.54 5.63
C ILE A 194 5.57 -31.16 5.46
N GLU A 195 4.64 -30.86 6.37
CA GLU A 195 3.29 -31.39 6.34
C GLU A 195 2.45 -30.88 5.16
N ASN A 196 1.45 -31.67 4.78
CA ASN A 196 0.55 -31.29 3.70
C ASN A 196 -0.44 -30.22 4.19
N TYR A 197 -0.82 -29.29 3.31
CA TYR A 197 -1.81 -28.25 3.57
C TYR A 197 -3.12 -28.78 4.18
N THR A 198 -3.58 -29.97 3.74
CA THR A 198 -4.81 -30.57 4.28
C THR A 198 -4.67 -30.99 5.74
N THR A 199 -3.49 -31.49 6.13
CA THR A 199 -3.17 -31.84 7.52
C THR A 199 -3.06 -30.56 8.34
N LEU A 200 -2.27 -29.59 7.86
CA LEU A 200 -2.05 -28.31 8.53
C LEU A 200 -3.36 -27.55 8.77
N HIS A 201 -4.28 -27.56 7.80
CA HIS A 201 -5.60 -26.97 7.95
C HIS A 201 -6.39 -27.58 9.12
N LYS A 202 -6.37 -28.92 9.24
CA LYS A 202 -7.05 -29.64 10.32
C LYS A 202 -6.39 -29.45 11.70
N MET A 203 -5.08 -29.20 11.72
CA MET A 203 -4.32 -28.89 12.94
C MET A 203 -4.51 -27.44 13.38
N GLY A 204 -4.78 -26.55 12.43
CA GLY A 204 -5.11 -25.15 12.67
C GLY A 204 -6.46 -24.94 13.33
N HIS A 205 -6.76 -23.67 13.61
CA HIS A 205 -8.05 -23.28 14.13
C HIS A 205 -9.07 -23.07 13.02
N GLU A 206 -10.27 -23.60 13.24
CA GLU A 206 -11.36 -23.61 12.27
C GLU A 206 -12.28 -22.42 12.50
N TYR A 207 -13.06 -22.06 11.49
CA TYR A 207 -14.02 -20.94 11.57
C TYR A 207 -14.93 -21.01 12.81
N LYS A 208 -15.42 -22.22 13.11
CA LYS A 208 -16.31 -22.49 14.26
C LYS A 208 -15.64 -22.31 15.63
N ASP A 209 -14.31 -22.29 15.68
CA ASP A 209 -13.58 -22.09 16.94
C ASP A 209 -13.52 -20.61 17.32
N PHE A 210 -13.76 -19.71 16.37
CA PHE A 210 -13.71 -18.25 16.56
C PHE A 210 -15.07 -17.57 16.48
N VAL A 211 -15.87 -17.96 15.49
CA VAL A 211 -17.10 -17.24 15.16
C VAL A 211 -18.29 -17.98 15.76
N PHE A 212 -18.65 -17.58 16.97
CA PHE A 212 -19.83 -18.10 17.68
C PHE A 212 -21.14 -17.54 17.12
N ASP A 213 -21.16 -16.24 16.83
CA ASP A 213 -22.30 -15.54 16.23
C ASP A 213 -21.83 -14.52 15.20
N CYS A 214 -22.64 -14.34 14.15
CA CYS A 214 -22.39 -13.40 13.08
C CYS A 214 -23.70 -12.69 12.76
N ASN A 215 -23.86 -11.45 13.23
CA ASN A 215 -25.03 -10.66 12.93
C ASN A 215 -24.63 -9.37 12.21
N PHE A 216 -25.15 -9.19 11.01
CA PHE A 216 -25.04 -7.94 10.28
C PHE A 216 -26.43 -7.37 10.02
N ARG A 217 -26.76 -6.29 10.75
CA ARG A 217 -28.02 -5.55 10.60
C ARG A 217 -29.28 -6.41 10.80
N GLY A 218 -29.21 -7.37 11.71
CA GLY A 218 -30.31 -8.28 12.02
C GLY A 218 -30.35 -9.53 11.15
N ILE A 219 -29.37 -9.75 10.29
CA ILE A 219 -29.27 -10.91 9.40
C ILE A 219 -28.02 -11.73 9.75
N ASP A 220 -28.15 -13.06 9.79
CA ASP A 220 -27.00 -13.95 10.00
C ASP A 220 -26.03 -13.84 8.83
N CYS A 221 -24.82 -13.33 9.10
CA CYS A 221 -23.82 -13.12 8.06
C CYS A 221 -23.06 -14.40 7.63
N ARG A 222 -23.26 -15.54 8.30
CA ARG A 222 -22.67 -16.84 7.88
C ARG A 222 -23.28 -17.35 6.58
N TYR A 223 -24.57 -17.12 6.40
CA TYR A 223 -25.34 -17.59 5.25
C TYR A 223 -25.72 -16.47 4.29
N SER A 224 -25.16 -15.26 4.49
CA SER A 224 -25.29 -14.13 3.57
C SER A 224 -24.46 -14.38 2.30
N VAL A 225 -24.74 -15.48 1.61
CA VAL A 225 -24.22 -15.81 0.29
C VAL A 225 -25.31 -15.49 -0.73
N ARG A 226 -25.14 -14.32 -1.37
CA ARG A 226 -25.96 -13.70 -2.43
C ARG A 226 -27.25 -13.01 -2.03
#